data_AF-A0A2A2KKU1-F1
#
_entry.id   AF-A0A2A2KKU1-F1
#
_cell.length_a   1.000
_cell.length_b   1.000
_cell.length_c   1.000
_cell.angle_alpha   90.00
_cell.angle_beta   90.00
_cell.angle_gamma   90.00
#
_symmetry.space_group_name_H-M   'P 1'
#
loop_
_entity.id
_entity.type
_entity.pdbx_description
1 polymer ?
#
loop_
_entity_poly.entity_id
_entity_poly.type
_entity_poly.pdbx_seq_one_letter_code
_entity_poly.pdbx_strand_id
1 'polypeptide(L)'
;MSSATDVIESISNEEVLSVTTAIDIFESLNVQIVLDERSLRSGPAAGRQDDDVQFEHPLFRWIVRHSTLPSSHRQVSLSVSPWKNDVEWGLMAQMRICVAENFGPMKIVDRDVFQFSRSSSSMHVEIKPHSIHFLRFEMRTLNVQLQPLPAFNEGDLTVHFADGESPIRIYKDILCLLSDYMGNMAENVDELQVYPTGRPLDANFTGLAQATVAFNCHCLIYAMSKFLYEFNLKPMSLMEKFELAVKSKLLPAVKQIVFSAVQFGLWDKWIASGWDAESQVGKGVYNDMICPIVAQARSTPPSAILLVNPLNPTDFLKPKNDSHHAKILLRQTPFYVNRGLFQALGTKRFCFVGEDEYVAIFSGEMARACRECNVTPGKALLALLHFLYPSHTRVPFSYIKPVIIFCFDHNWQHAMQQLEQDLLLEMPKNEDDYMEQLKFAEKFQLNNMMRALLQKAEGSLFEMAKELQQSGRFNELGRELRTALRDKLTAGWGLTERECNRLSARLPTLHLHRIGDALPEHGDAEMTLQSVDSDVVYGSVVEMACAEAY
;
A
#
# COMPACT_ATOMS: atom_id res chain seq x y z
N MET A 1 15.04 -23.02 31.98
CA MET A 1 16.48 -22.99 31.68
C MET A 1 16.79 -24.13 30.72
N SER A 2 16.95 -23.79 29.45
CA SER A 2 17.51 -24.61 28.37
C SER A 2 17.97 -23.57 27.34
N SER A 3 19.28 -23.51 27.08
CA SER A 3 20.00 -22.39 26.47
C SER A 3 19.95 -22.38 24.95
N ALA A 4 19.99 -21.16 24.40
CA ALA A 4 20.06 -20.82 22.98
C ALA A 4 21.47 -21.00 22.38
N THR A 5 22.08 -22.16 22.58
CA THR A 5 23.38 -22.50 21.99
C THR A 5 23.33 -23.99 21.69
N ASP A 6 23.16 -24.33 20.41
CA ASP A 6 23.67 -25.54 19.75
C ASP A 6 22.95 -25.74 18.41
N VAL A 7 23.35 -24.99 17.37
CA VAL A 7 23.30 -25.45 15.97
C VAL A 7 24.45 -24.78 15.19
N ILE A 8 25.69 -25.08 15.55
CA ILE A 8 26.82 -25.02 14.63
C ILE A 8 27.65 -26.27 14.93
N GLU A 9 27.44 -27.36 14.18
CA GLU A 9 28.46 -28.36 13.85
C GLU A 9 27.82 -29.54 13.09
N SER A 10 27.94 -29.51 11.76
CA SER A 10 28.22 -30.65 10.86
C SER A 10 27.91 -30.23 9.42
N ILE A 11 28.86 -29.53 8.80
CA ILE A 11 28.79 -29.23 7.36
C ILE A 11 29.37 -30.45 6.62
N SER A 12 28.49 -31.36 6.22
CA SER A 12 28.78 -32.37 5.19
C SER A 12 28.55 -31.78 3.79
N ASN A 13 29.37 -32.24 2.83
CA ASN A 13 29.53 -31.76 1.45
C ASN A 13 28.32 -31.96 0.50
N GLU A 14 27.11 -31.58 0.88
CA GLU A 14 25.94 -31.53 -0.02
C GLU A 14 25.38 -30.10 -0.11
N GLU A 15 24.77 -29.74 -1.25
CA GLU A 15 24.33 -28.40 -1.62
C GLU A 15 23.56 -27.67 -0.50
N VAL A 16 24.16 -26.66 0.15
CA VAL A 16 23.48 -25.87 1.19
C VAL A 16 23.13 -24.48 0.69
N LEU A 17 21.97 -24.36 0.04
CA LEU A 17 21.15 -23.16 0.12
C LEU A 17 20.49 -23.16 1.50
N SER A 18 21.10 -22.48 2.48
CA SER A 18 20.44 -22.32 3.78
C SER A 18 19.62 -21.05 3.80
N VAL A 19 18.31 -21.22 3.91
CA VAL A 19 17.40 -20.16 4.36
C VAL A 19 17.04 -20.45 5.80
N THR A 20 17.34 -19.50 6.67
CA THR A 20 16.86 -19.54 8.05
C THR A 20 15.70 -18.56 8.15
N THR A 21 14.49 -19.10 8.22
CA THR A 21 13.29 -18.32 8.59
C THR A 21 13.09 -18.43 10.09
N ALA A 22 13.26 -17.33 10.81
CA ALA A 22 12.83 -17.22 12.19
C ALA A 22 11.44 -16.57 12.21
N ILE A 23 10.43 -17.33 12.64
CA ILE A 23 9.08 -16.81 12.88
C ILE A 23 9.04 -16.39 14.35
N ASP A 24 9.03 -15.09 14.61
CA ASP A 24 8.64 -14.57 15.91
C ASP A 24 7.11 -14.38 15.94
N ILE A 25 6.55 -14.35 17.15
CA ILE A 25 5.11 -14.52 17.43
C ILE A 25 4.26 -13.37 16.85
N PHE A 26 4.90 -12.29 16.39
CA PHE A 26 4.29 -11.14 15.69
C PHE A 26 4.29 -11.24 14.15
N GLU A 27 4.65 -12.41 13.59
CA GLU A 27 4.85 -12.59 12.14
C GLU A 27 5.78 -11.51 11.55
N SER A 28 6.78 -11.06 12.30
CA SER A 28 7.87 -10.29 11.70
C SER A 28 8.59 -11.25 10.76
N LEU A 29 8.34 -11.15 9.45
CA LEU A 29 9.13 -11.96 8.51
C LEU A 29 10.56 -11.47 8.59
N ASN A 30 11.37 -12.22 9.33
CA ASN A 30 12.81 -12.09 9.33
C ASN A 30 13.31 -13.18 8.38
N VAL A 31 13.64 -12.78 7.16
CA VAL A 31 14.06 -13.70 6.11
C VAL A 31 15.54 -13.50 5.86
N GLN A 32 16.30 -14.57 6.03
CA GLN A 32 17.72 -14.60 5.66
C GLN A 32 17.92 -15.57 4.50
N ILE A 33 18.39 -15.06 3.38
CA ILE A 33 18.75 -15.85 2.20
C ILE A 33 20.25 -15.79 2.04
N VAL A 34 20.94 -16.92 2.13
CA VAL A 34 22.38 -17.04 1.94
C VAL A 34 22.68 -17.85 0.67
N LEU A 35 23.45 -17.25 -0.23
CA LEU A 35 23.96 -17.88 -1.45
C LEU A 35 25.46 -18.07 -1.30
N ASP A 36 25.94 -19.29 -1.49
CA ASP A 36 27.35 -19.64 -1.44
C ASP A 36 28.01 -19.61 -2.82
N GLU A 37 29.33 -19.84 -2.84
CA GLU A 37 30.11 -19.70 -4.07
C GLU A 37 29.67 -20.69 -5.14
N ARG A 38 29.29 -21.91 -4.74
CA ARG A 38 28.80 -22.93 -5.67
C ARG A 38 27.48 -22.50 -6.29
N SER A 39 26.52 -22.04 -5.49
CA SER A 39 25.23 -21.49 -5.94
C SER A 39 25.39 -20.26 -6.84
N LEU A 40 26.43 -19.44 -6.61
CA LEU A 40 26.75 -18.30 -7.45
C LEU A 40 27.46 -18.71 -8.77
N ARG A 41 28.16 -19.85 -8.79
CA ARG A 41 28.93 -20.34 -9.96
C ARG A 41 28.16 -21.29 -10.85
N SER A 42 27.27 -22.10 -10.28
CA SER A 42 26.35 -22.96 -11.01
C SER A 42 25.31 -22.08 -11.68
N GLY A 43 25.65 -21.44 -12.80
CA GLY A 43 24.64 -21.11 -13.79
C GLY A 43 23.99 -22.39 -14.29
N PRO A 44 22.81 -22.30 -14.96
CA PRO A 44 22.10 -23.47 -15.47
C PRO A 44 23.08 -24.39 -16.19
N ALA A 45 23.27 -25.60 -15.65
CA ALA A 45 24.09 -26.61 -16.29
C ALA A 45 23.58 -26.75 -17.73
N ALA A 46 24.49 -26.60 -18.70
CA ALA A 46 24.21 -26.58 -20.14
C ALA A 46 23.05 -27.54 -20.51
N GLY A 47 21.84 -26.99 -20.65
CA GLY A 47 20.63 -27.74 -21.02
C GLY A 47 19.41 -27.64 -20.09
N ARG A 48 19.50 -27.05 -18.88
CA ARG A 48 18.31 -26.75 -18.05
C ARG A 48 18.06 -25.25 -17.98
N GLN A 49 17.07 -24.74 -18.71
CA GLN A 49 16.54 -23.39 -18.44
C GLN A 49 15.81 -23.43 -17.09
N ASP A 50 16.11 -22.44 -16.23
CA ASP A 50 15.39 -22.07 -15.01
C ASP A 50 15.48 -23.03 -13.80
N ASP A 51 16.64 -23.09 -13.12
CA ASP A 51 16.69 -23.55 -11.73
C ASP A 51 16.38 -22.37 -10.78
N ASP A 52 15.10 -21.99 -10.71
CA ASP A 52 14.56 -21.04 -9.73
C ASP A 52 14.62 -21.67 -8.33
N VAL A 53 15.34 -21.04 -7.40
CA VAL A 53 15.31 -21.48 -6.00
C VAL A 53 14.14 -20.80 -5.30
N GLN A 54 13.20 -21.61 -4.81
CA GLN A 54 12.01 -21.15 -4.12
C GLN A 54 12.11 -21.44 -2.62
N PHE A 55 11.79 -20.44 -1.81
CA PHE A 55 11.73 -20.57 -0.36
C PHE A 55 10.33 -20.23 0.12
N GLU A 56 9.78 -21.09 0.97
CA GLU A 56 8.41 -21.00 1.44
C GLU A 56 8.38 -20.33 2.82
N HIS A 57 7.58 -19.26 2.94
CA HIS A 57 7.17 -18.66 4.20
C HIS A 57 5.64 -18.76 4.31
N PRO A 58 5.05 -18.83 5.53
CA PRO A 58 3.59 -18.91 5.72
C PRO A 58 2.70 -17.93 4.94
N LEU A 59 3.26 -16.80 4.49
CA LEU A 59 2.55 -15.72 3.80
C LEU A 59 3.05 -15.50 2.36
N PHE A 60 4.34 -15.69 2.12
CA PHE A 60 5.01 -15.34 0.87
C PHE A 60 5.95 -16.46 0.43
N ARG A 61 6.16 -16.54 -0.88
CA ARG A 61 7.20 -17.35 -1.50
C ARG A 61 8.29 -16.41 -2.01
N TRP A 62 9.53 -16.68 -1.63
CA TRP A 62 10.70 -15.96 -2.13
C TRP A 62 11.31 -16.76 -3.26
N ILE A 63 11.59 -16.10 -4.37
CA ILE A 63 12.12 -16.72 -5.58
C ILE A 63 13.44 -16.03 -5.92
N VAL A 64 14.51 -16.80 -5.89
CA VAL A 64 15.86 -16.36 -6.24
C VAL A 64 16.24 -16.97 -7.57
N ARG A 65 16.60 -16.10 -8.52
CA ARG A 65 17.16 -16.50 -9.81
C ARG A 65 18.59 -16.04 -9.91
N HIS A 66 19.41 -16.82 -10.58
CA HIS A 66 20.80 -16.50 -10.84
C HIS A 66 21.04 -16.61 -12.35
N SER A 67 21.80 -15.67 -12.90
CA SER A 67 22.19 -15.68 -14.31
C SER A 67 23.61 -15.18 -14.46
N THR A 68 24.33 -15.74 -15.43
CA THR A 68 25.67 -15.27 -15.80
C THR A 68 25.52 -14.36 -17.01
N LEU A 69 25.93 -13.10 -16.88
CA LEU A 69 25.88 -12.11 -17.96
C LEU A 69 27.06 -12.32 -18.94
N PRO A 70 26.94 -11.88 -20.20
CA PRO A 70 27.98 -12.03 -21.23
C PRO A 70 29.34 -11.42 -20.85
N SER A 71 29.37 -10.50 -19.89
CA SER A 71 30.56 -9.80 -19.37
C SER A 71 31.32 -10.56 -18.27
N SER A 72 31.02 -11.83 -18.00
CA SER A 72 31.49 -12.61 -16.83
C SER A 72 30.99 -12.11 -15.47
N HIS A 73 30.07 -11.14 -15.46
CA HIS A 73 29.37 -10.72 -14.25
C HIS A 73 28.28 -11.72 -13.89
N ARG A 74 27.99 -11.84 -12.60
CA ARG A 74 26.87 -12.65 -12.09
C ARG A 74 25.73 -11.73 -11.71
N GLN A 75 24.51 -12.10 -12.06
CA GLN A 75 23.32 -11.37 -11.65
C GLN A 75 22.45 -12.29 -10.79
N VAL A 76 22.01 -11.77 -9.65
CA VAL A 76 21.04 -12.42 -8.78
C VAL A 76 19.76 -11.60 -8.80
N SER A 77 18.64 -12.23 -9.14
CA SER A 77 17.31 -11.62 -9.06
C SER A 77 16.55 -12.15 -7.85
N LEU A 78 16.00 -11.26 -7.04
CA LEU A 78 15.10 -11.61 -5.94
C LEU A 78 13.68 -11.15 -6.29
N SER A 79 12.72 -12.06 -6.21
CA SER A 79 11.30 -11.77 -6.37
C SER A 79 10.48 -12.42 -5.27
N VAL A 80 9.28 -11.88 -5.04
CA VAL A 80 8.37 -12.33 -3.99
C VAL A 80 7.00 -12.54 -4.61
N SER A 81 6.33 -13.61 -4.22
CA SER A 81 4.94 -13.87 -4.57
C SER A 81 4.16 -14.27 -3.32
N PRO A 82 2.84 -14.10 -3.27
CA PRO A 82 2.04 -14.52 -2.14
C PRO A 82 1.86 -16.04 -2.18
N TRP A 83 1.63 -16.67 -1.02
CA TRP A 83 1.35 -18.10 -0.98
C TRP A 83 0.02 -18.46 -1.67
N LYS A 84 -0.97 -17.57 -1.56
CA LYS A 84 -2.28 -17.70 -2.20
C LYS A 84 -2.38 -16.72 -3.36
N ASN A 85 -2.88 -17.15 -4.51
CA ASN A 85 -3.03 -16.28 -5.68
C ASN A 85 -4.25 -15.34 -5.59
N ASP A 86 -5.22 -15.65 -4.72
CA ASP A 86 -6.50 -14.93 -4.61
C ASP A 86 -6.44 -13.78 -3.60
N VAL A 87 -5.28 -13.14 -3.48
CA VAL A 87 -5.06 -12.01 -2.58
C VAL A 87 -4.39 -10.86 -3.33
N GLU A 88 -4.88 -9.66 -3.08
CA GLU A 88 -4.10 -8.45 -3.32
C GLU A 88 -3.06 -8.33 -2.20
N TRP A 89 -1.81 -8.02 -2.55
CA TRP A 89 -0.75 -8.02 -1.55
C TRP A 89 0.34 -6.98 -1.82
N GLY A 90 0.96 -6.56 -0.72
CA GLY A 90 2.14 -5.71 -0.71
C GLY A 90 2.99 -6.03 0.53
N LEU A 91 4.30 -5.99 0.36
CA LEU A 91 5.29 -6.21 1.42
C LEU A 91 6.29 -5.06 1.35
N MET A 92 6.38 -4.28 2.42
CA MET A 92 7.52 -3.39 2.62
C MET A 92 8.49 -4.04 3.58
N ALA A 93 9.75 -4.16 3.17
CA ALA A 93 10.81 -4.78 3.95
C ALA A 93 12.04 -3.88 4.02
N GLN A 94 12.62 -3.75 5.21
CA GLN A 94 13.97 -3.25 5.37
C GLN A 94 14.93 -4.39 5.04
N MET A 95 15.84 -4.19 4.10
CA MET A 95 16.79 -5.21 3.66
C MET A 95 18.23 -4.74 3.82
N ARG A 96 19.10 -5.66 4.21
CA ARG A 96 20.56 -5.54 4.17
C ARG A 96 21.10 -6.54 3.17
N ILE A 97 21.95 -6.06 2.28
CA ILE A 97 22.71 -6.89 1.34
C ILE A 97 24.11 -7.03 1.92
N CYS A 98 24.50 -8.25 2.24
CA CYS A 98 25.79 -8.56 2.81
C CYS A 98 26.60 -9.44 1.85
N VAL A 99 27.90 -9.19 1.75
CA VAL A 99 28.81 -10.04 0.97
C VAL A 99 29.99 -10.48 1.82
N ALA A 100 30.58 -11.61 1.48
CA ALA A 100 31.88 -12.02 1.99
C ALA A 100 32.81 -12.47 0.87
N GLU A 101 34.08 -12.10 1.04
CA GLU A 101 35.18 -12.63 0.24
C GLU A 101 35.80 -13.81 0.98
N ASN A 102 35.92 -14.97 0.32
CA ASN A 102 36.40 -16.22 0.93
C ASN A 102 35.66 -16.57 2.25
N PHE A 103 36.36 -17.13 3.24
CA PHE A 103 35.86 -17.37 4.60
C PHE A 103 35.96 -16.13 5.52
N GLY A 104 36.00 -14.92 4.95
CA GLY A 104 36.04 -13.68 5.72
C GLY A 104 34.69 -13.32 6.39
N PRO A 105 34.68 -12.34 7.31
CA PRO A 105 33.44 -11.87 7.92
C PRO A 105 32.52 -11.22 6.87
N MET A 106 31.21 -11.47 6.96
CA MET A 106 30.23 -10.80 6.11
C MET A 106 30.19 -9.30 6.39
N LYS A 107 30.25 -8.51 5.32
CA LYS A 107 30.15 -7.05 5.35
C LYS A 107 28.86 -6.61 4.68
N ILE A 108 28.17 -5.65 5.29
CA ILE A 108 27.01 -5.00 4.69
C ILE A 108 27.52 -4.09 3.57
N VAL A 109 27.02 -4.29 2.35
CA VAL A 109 27.36 -3.46 1.17
C VAL A 109 26.21 -2.56 0.75
N ASP A 110 24.98 -2.90 1.13
CA ASP A 110 23.82 -2.06 0.91
C ASP A 110 22.76 -2.28 2.00
N ARG A 111 21.94 -1.26 2.24
CA ARG A 111 20.79 -1.32 3.14
C ARG A 111 19.73 -0.31 2.71
N ASP A 112 18.50 -0.75 2.53
CA ASP A 112 17.40 0.15 2.16
C ASP A 112 16.03 -0.45 2.50
N VAL A 113 14.97 0.30 2.22
CA VAL A 113 13.58 -0.16 2.29
C VAL A 113 13.07 -0.48 0.88
N PHE A 114 12.57 -1.70 0.70
CA PHE A 114 12.09 -2.23 -0.57
C PHE A 114 10.60 -2.54 -0.49
N GLN A 115 9.89 -2.32 -1.60
CA GLN A 115 8.48 -2.70 -1.75
C GLN A 115 8.36 -3.83 -2.77
N PHE A 116 7.74 -4.91 -2.34
CA PHE A 116 7.34 -6.03 -3.17
C PHE A 116 5.81 -6.06 -3.28
N SER A 117 5.28 -6.27 -4.47
CA SER A 117 3.85 -6.37 -4.75
C SER A 117 3.64 -7.07 -6.09
N ARG A 118 2.37 -7.22 -6.52
CA ARG A 118 2.06 -7.77 -7.84
C ARG A 118 2.61 -6.94 -9.00
N SER A 119 2.78 -5.63 -8.83
CA SER A 119 3.26 -4.71 -9.87
C SER A 119 4.75 -4.40 -9.76
N SER A 120 5.43 -4.81 -8.68
CA SER A 120 6.88 -4.58 -8.53
C SER A 120 7.69 -5.52 -9.42
N SER A 121 8.71 -4.99 -10.10
CA SER A 121 9.73 -5.81 -10.75
C SER A 121 10.59 -6.55 -9.73
N SER A 122 11.23 -7.65 -10.16
CA SER A 122 12.28 -8.31 -9.39
C SER A 122 13.41 -7.33 -9.06
N MET A 123 14.01 -7.46 -7.87
CA MET A 123 15.25 -6.76 -7.55
C MET A 123 16.42 -7.46 -8.24
N HIS A 124 17.36 -6.70 -8.80
CA HIS A 124 18.55 -7.25 -9.44
C HIS A 124 19.84 -6.77 -8.75
N VAL A 125 20.71 -7.71 -8.40
CA VAL A 125 22.04 -7.43 -7.84
C VAL A 125 23.10 -7.96 -8.80
N GLU A 126 23.95 -7.08 -9.33
CA GLU A 126 25.05 -7.44 -10.21
C GLU A 126 26.37 -7.52 -9.42
N ILE A 127 27.03 -8.67 -9.52
CA ILE A 127 28.25 -9.01 -8.82
C ILE A 127 29.39 -9.03 -9.84
N LYS A 128 30.28 -8.04 -9.77
CA LYS A 128 31.42 -7.87 -10.69
C LYS A 128 32.73 -8.53 -10.22
N PRO A 129 33.03 -8.68 -8.92
CA PRO A 129 34.24 -9.38 -8.49
C PRO A 129 34.09 -10.91 -8.54
N HIS A 130 35.10 -11.60 -9.06
CA HIS A 130 35.26 -13.05 -8.83
C HIS A 130 35.63 -13.38 -7.37
N SER A 131 35.93 -12.35 -6.55
CA SER A 131 36.31 -12.49 -5.14
C SER A 131 35.12 -12.65 -4.19
N ILE A 132 33.89 -12.37 -4.63
CA ILE A 132 32.69 -12.53 -3.78
C ILE A 132 32.26 -14.00 -3.80
N HIS A 133 32.37 -14.64 -2.63
CA HIS A 133 32.08 -16.06 -2.44
C HIS A 133 30.72 -16.26 -1.77
N PHE A 134 30.25 -15.29 -0.98
CA PHE A 134 28.95 -15.37 -0.34
C PHE A 134 28.15 -14.09 -0.53
N LEU A 135 26.86 -14.24 -0.78
CA LEU A 135 25.87 -13.17 -0.82
C LEU A 135 24.75 -13.51 0.15
N ARG A 136 24.40 -12.58 1.04
CA ARG A 136 23.30 -12.73 1.99
C ARG A 136 22.33 -11.56 1.89
N PHE A 137 21.05 -11.88 1.75
CA PHE A 137 19.95 -10.93 1.95
C PHE A 137 19.39 -11.14 3.35
N GLU A 138 19.47 -10.13 4.20
CA GLU A 138 18.78 -10.11 5.49
C GLU A 138 17.61 -9.14 5.39
N MET A 139 16.40 -9.60 5.64
CA MET A 139 15.19 -8.80 5.49
C MET A 139 14.37 -8.80 6.77
N ARG A 140 13.80 -7.64 7.08
CA ARG A 140 12.84 -7.42 8.16
C ARG A 140 11.59 -6.76 7.60
N THR A 141 10.44 -7.38 7.84
CA THR A 141 9.16 -6.82 7.45
C THR A 141 8.81 -5.55 8.21
N LEU A 142 8.47 -4.50 7.47
CA LEU A 142 7.96 -3.24 8.01
C LEU A 142 6.45 -3.17 7.93
N ASN A 143 5.88 -3.54 6.79
CA ASN A 143 4.45 -3.47 6.53
C ASN A 143 4.02 -4.62 5.62
N VAL A 144 2.85 -5.20 5.91
CA VAL A 144 2.24 -6.24 5.09
C VAL A 144 0.80 -5.85 4.83
N GLN A 145 0.48 -5.76 3.55
CA GLN A 145 -0.88 -5.72 3.06
C GLN A 145 -1.19 -7.10 2.47
N LEU A 146 -2.17 -7.78 3.05
CA LEU A 146 -2.71 -9.03 2.54
C LEU A 146 -4.22 -8.93 2.56
N GLN A 147 -4.80 -8.80 1.38
CA GLN A 147 -6.23 -8.62 1.23
C GLN A 147 -6.79 -9.71 0.34
N PRO A 148 -7.66 -10.58 0.89
CA PRO A 148 -8.42 -11.51 0.07
C PRO A 148 -9.23 -10.75 -0.98
N LEU A 149 -9.13 -11.19 -2.23
CA LEU A 149 -10.02 -10.72 -3.28
C LEU A 149 -11.44 -11.22 -2.99
N PRO A 150 -12.49 -10.48 -3.39
CA PRO A 150 -13.86 -10.96 -3.25
C PRO A 150 -14.00 -12.32 -3.96
N ALA A 151 -14.58 -13.30 -3.28
CA ALA A 151 -14.81 -14.62 -3.86
C ALA A 151 -16.00 -14.65 -4.84
N PHE A 152 -16.80 -13.57 -4.87
CA PHE A 152 -17.98 -13.40 -5.72
C PHE A 152 -18.96 -14.60 -5.72
N ASN A 153 -19.09 -15.27 -4.58
CA ASN A 153 -19.97 -16.42 -4.37
C ASN A 153 -21.30 -16.05 -3.68
N GLU A 154 -21.41 -14.81 -3.19
CA GLU A 154 -22.56 -14.26 -2.47
C GLU A 154 -23.15 -13.06 -3.24
N GLY A 155 -24.47 -12.93 -3.25
CA GLY A 155 -25.16 -11.86 -3.98
C GLY A 155 -26.55 -12.26 -4.46
N ASP A 156 -27.37 -11.26 -4.78
CA ASP A 156 -28.72 -11.38 -5.34
C ASP A 156 -28.77 -11.19 -6.87
N LEU A 157 -27.62 -10.86 -7.49
CA LEU A 157 -27.44 -10.75 -8.93
C LEU A 157 -26.31 -11.68 -9.39
N THR A 158 -26.52 -12.36 -10.51
CA THR A 158 -25.50 -13.18 -11.19
C THR A 158 -25.09 -12.50 -12.48
N VAL A 159 -23.80 -12.23 -12.66
CA VAL A 159 -23.24 -11.65 -13.88
C VAL A 159 -22.55 -12.74 -14.67
N HIS A 160 -22.81 -12.75 -15.99
CA HIS A 160 -22.18 -13.67 -16.94
C HIS A 160 -21.22 -12.87 -17.82
N PHE A 161 -20.01 -13.38 -18.02
CA PHE A 161 -19.02 -12.76 -18.89
C PHE A 161 -19.12 -13.33 -20.32
N ALA A 162 -18.86 -12.48 -21.31
CA ALA A 162 -18.97 -12.84 -22.73
C ALA A 162 -17.89 -13.84 -23.20
N ASP A 163 -16.78 -13.91 -22.47
CA ASP A 163 -15.66 -14.83 -22.71
C ASP A 163 -15.91 -16.26 -22.21
N GLY A 164 -17.06 -16.51 -21.58
CA GLY A 164 -17.44 -17.82 -21.04
C GLY A 164 -16.77 -18.14 -19.70
N GLU A 165 -16.19 -17.15 -19.01
CA GLU A 165 -15.72 -17.32 -17.64
C GLU A 165 -16.86 -17.67 -16.66
N SER A 166 -16.48 -18.16 -15.48
CA SER A 166 -17.45 -18.57 -14.47
C SER A 166 -18.29 -17.38 -14.01
N PRO A 167 -19.62 -17.53 -13.89
CA PRO A 167 -20.48 -16.44 -13.48
C PRO A 167 -20.13 -16.00 -12.06
N ILE A 168 -20.17 -14.69 -11.83
CA ILE A 168 -19.94 -14.10 -10.51
C ILE A 168 -21.26 -13.69 -9.88
N ARG A 169 -21.33 -13.74 -8.55
CA ARG A 169 -22.45 -13.26 -7.75
C ARG A 169 -22.07 -11.96 -7.05
N ILE A 170 -22.95 -10.97 -7.15
CA ILE A 170 -22.78 -9.64 -6.58
C ILE A 170 -24.10 -9.13 -5.99
N TYR A 171 -24.01 -8.17 -5.08
CA TYR A 171 -25.18 -7.48 -4.55
C TYR A 171 -25.60 -6.35 -5.49
N LYS A 172 -26.81 -6.44 -6.06
CA LYS A 172 -27.40 -5.41 -6.94
C LYS A 172 -27.39 -4.04 -6.28
N ASP A 173 -27.62 -3.99 -4.97
CA ASP A 173 -27.61 -2.75 -4.20
C ASP A 173 -26.26 -2.03 -4.27
N ILE A 174 -25.13 -2.74 -4.39
CA ILE A 174 -23.81 -2.13 -4.56
C ILE A 174 -23.66 -1.53 -5.96
N LEU A 175 -24.22 -2.18 -6.99
CA LEU A 175 -24.23 -1.60 -8.34
C LEU A 175 -25.01 -0.30 -8.37
N CYS A 176 -26.20 -0.28 -7.74
CA CYS A 176 -26.99 0.94 -7.58
C CYS A 176 -26.24 2.04 -6.81
N LEU A 177 -25.33 1.68 -5.91
CA LEU A 177 -24.50 2.64 -5.18
C LEU A 177 -23.44 3.30 -6.09
N LEU A 178 -22.93 2.58 -7.08
CA LEU A 178 -21.85 3.04 -7.95
C LEU A 178 -22.36 3.75 -9.21
N SER A 179 -23.50 3.31 -9.75
CA SER A 179 -24.08 3.83 -10.97
C SER A 179 -25.57 3.50 -11.09
N ASP A 180 -26.39 4.53 -11.34
CA ASP A 180 -27.80 4.35 -11.69
C ASP A 180 -27.95 3.51 -12.97
N TYR A 181 -27.01 3.62 -13.90
CA TYR A 181 -27.02 2.82 -15.13
C TYR A 181 -26.85 1.33 -14.83
N MET A 182 -25.88 0.98 -13.97
CA MET A 182 -25.64 -0.41 -13.58
C MET A 182 -26.77 -0.99 -12.73
N GLY A 183 -27.37 -0.19 -11.85
CA GLY A 183 -28.54 -0.62 -11.08
C GLY A 183 -29.74 -1.04 -11.95
N ASN A 184 -29.82 -0.47 -13.16
CA ASN A 184 -30.86 -0.75 -14.15
C ASN A 184 -30.47 -1.80 -15.20
N MET A 185 -29.18 -2.09 -15.39
CA MET A 185 -28.64 -3.07 -16.34
C MET A 185 -28.24 -4.35 -15.60
N ALA A 186 -29.06 -5.41 -15.73
CA ALA A 186 -28.90 -6.63 -14.92
C ALA A 186 -27.87 -7.64 -15.44
N GLU A 187 -27.33 -7.51 -16.66
CA GLU A 187 -26.77 -8.70 -17.34
C GLU A 187 -25.33 -8.61 -17.88
N ASN A 188 -24.70 -7.43 -17.97
CA ASN A 188 -23.33 -7.31 -18.50
C ASN A 188 -22.52 -6.31 -17.66
N VAL A 189 -21.74 -6.80 -16.71
CA VAL A 189 -20.78 -5.99 -15.94
C VAL A 189 -19.39 -6.56 -16.16
N ASP A 190 -18.58 -5.88 -16.97
CA ASP A 190 -17.17 -6.20 -17.13
C ASP A 190 -16.35 -5.70 -15.93
N GLU A 191 -15.11 -6.19 -15.77
CA GLU A 191 -14.11 -5.95 -14.71
C GLU A 191 -14.18 -4.59 -13.97
N LEU A 192 -15.20 -4.38 -13.13
CA LEU A 192 -15.31 -3.21 -12.27
C LEU A 192 -14.89 -3.55 -10.85
N GLN A 193 -14.16 -2.64 -10.21
CA GLN A 193 -13.85 -2.71 -8.79
C GLN A 193 -15.08 -2.32 -7.97
N VAL A 194 -16.11 -3.19 -7.99
CA VAL A 194 -17.42 -2.96 -7.36
C VAL A 194 -17.33 -2.96 -5.83
N TYR A 195 -16.46 -3.82 -5.30
CA TYR A 195 -16.17 -3.88 -3.87
C TYR A 195 -14.97 -2.98 -3.54
N PRO A 196 -14.93 -2.37 -2.34
CA PRO A 196 -13.75 -1.68 -1.87
C PRO A 196 -12.63 -2.69 -1.70
N THR A 197 -11.84 -2.88 -2.74
CA THR A 197 -10.60 -3.65 -2.69
C THR A 197 -9.43 -2.69 -2.54
N GLY A 198 -8.41 -3.08 -1.81
CA GLY A 198 -7.12 -2.38 -1.76
C GLY A 198 -6.29 -2.61 -3.03
N ARG A 199 -6.91 -3.08 -4.12
CA ARG A 199 -6.27 -3.17 -5.42
C ARG A 199 -5.95 -1.76 -5.89
N PRO A 200 -4.68 -1.48 -6.23
CA PRO A 200 -4.28 -0.19 -6.77
C PRO A 200 -5.05 0.13 -8.07
N LEU A 201 -5.47 1.39 -8.22
CA LEU A 201 -6.21 1.85 -9.41
C LEU A 201 -5.36 1.78 -10.70
N ASP A 202 -4.04 1.61 -10.59
CA ASP A 202 -3.10 1.55 -11.70
C ASP A 202 -2.85 0.17 -12.27
N ALA A 203 -3.23 -0.90 -11.55
CA ALA A 203 -2.98 -2.28 -11.97
C ALA A 203 -3.50 -2.59 -13.40
N ASN A 204 -4.66 -2.02 -13.75
CA ASN A 204 -5.19 -1.99 -15.12
C ASN A 204 -5.89 -0.65 -15.38
N PHE A 205 -5.13 0.46 -15.29
CA PHE A 205 -5.73 1.80 -15.37
C PHE A 205 -6.59 2.01 -16.63
N THR A 206 -6.12 1.57 -17.80
CA THR A 206 -6.84 1.81 -19.06
C THR A 206 -8.13 1.00 -19.14
N GLY A 207 -8.09 -0.30 -18.83
CA GLY A 207 -9.28 -1.15 -18.84
C GLY A 207 -10.32 -0.68 -17.83
N LEU A 208 -9.88 -0.40 -16.60
CA LEU A 208 -10.75 0.08 -15.53
C LEU A 208 -11.38 1.43 -15.86
N ALA A 209 -10.62 2.36 -16.46
CA ALA A 209 -11.15 3.68 -16.83
C ALA A 209 -12.21 3.58 -17.93
N GLN A 210 -11.96 2.76 -18.94
CA GLN A 210 -12.90 2.57 -20.04
C GLN A 210 -14.19 1.91 -19.56
N ALA A 211 -14.10 0.87 -18.72
CA ALA A 211 -15.27 0.23 -18.11
C ALA A 211 -16.04 1.22 -17.23
N THR A 212 -15.35 1.94 -16.36
CA THR A 212 -15.92 2.97 -15.47
C THR A 212 -16.68 4.06 -16.22
N VAL A 213 -16.15 4.51 -17.37
CA VAL A 213 -16.82 5.48 -18.25
C VAL A 213 -18.02 4.84 -18.97
N ALA A 214 -17.87 3.61 -19.48
CA ALA A 214 -18.94 2.90 -20.18
C ALA A 214 -20.15 2.63 -19.27
N PHE A 215 -19.91 2.31 -18.00
CA PHE A 215 -20.94 2.06 -16.99
C PHE A 215 -21.39 3.32 -16.25
N ASN A 216 -20.91 4.50 -16.65
CA ASN A 216 -21.25 5.79 -16.06
C ASN A 216 -21.06 5.87 -14.53
N CYS A 217 -19.99 5.27 -14.02
CA CYS A 217 -19.69 5.25 -12.58
C CYS A 217 -19.01 6.56 -12.15
N HIS A 218 -19.80 7.62 -11.94
CA HIS A 218 -19.29 8.97 -11.67
C HIS A 218 -18.26 9.05 -10.52
N CYS A 219 -18.44 8.25 -9.47
CA CYS A 219 -17.52 8.17 -8.33
C CYS A 219 -16.13 7.66 -8.74
N LEU A 220 -16.08 6.57 -9.51
CA LEU A 220 -14.85 5.99 -10.02
C LEU A 220 -14.24 6.87 -11.12
N ILE A 221 -15.04 7.50 -11.99
CA ILE A 221 -14.54 8.47 -12.97
C ILE A 221 -13.77 9.59 -12.26
N TYR A 222 -14.33 10.14 -11.18
CA TYR A 222 -13.68 11.16 -10.36
C TYR A 222 -12.41 10.60 -9.68
N ALA A 223 -12.49 9.45 -9.03
CA ALA A 223 -11.35 8.84 -8.35
C ALA A 223 -10.18 8.57 -9.29
N MET A 224 -10.45 7.99 -10.47
CA MET A 224 -9.44 7.73 -11.49
C MET A 224 -8.89 9.02 -12.11
N SER A 225 -9.74 10.03 -12.31
CA SER A 225 -9.30 11.33 -12.83
C SER A 225 -8.39 12.05 -11.84
N LYS A 226 -8.76 12.03 -10.56
CA LYS A 226 -7.96 12.56 -9.45
C LYS A 226 -6.63 11.84 -9.36
N PHE A 227 -6.68 10.52 -9.43
CA PHE A 227 -5.50 9.67 -9.34
C PHE A 227 -4.51 9.93 -10.48
N LEU A 228 -4.97 10.02 -11.73
CA LEU A 228 -4.11 10.35 -12.88
C LEU A 228 -3.49 11.74 -12.77
N TYR A 229 -4.24 12.71 -12.24
CA TYR A 229 -3.77 14.07 -12.06
C TYR A 229 -2.72 14.16 -10.94
N GLU A 230 -3.06 13.70 -9.73
CA GLU A 230 -2.28 13.88 -8.51
C GLU A 230 -1.12 12.88 -8.38
N PHE A 231 -1.27 11.64 -8.86
CA PHE A 231 -0.30 10.58 -8.64
C PHE A 231 0.42 10.20 -9.93
N ASN A 232 1.74 10.07 -9.83
CA ASN A 232 2.60 9.58 -10.90
C ASN A 232 2.70 8.05 -10.78
N LEU A 233 1.99 7.31 -11.63
CA LEU A 233 2.12 5.84 -11.75
C LEU A 233 3.55 5.42 -12.10
N LYS A 234 4.16 6.28 -12.91
CA LYS A 234 5.55 6.35 -13.34
C LYS A 234 5.87 7.86 -13.43
N PRO A 235 7.13 8.28 -13.47
CA PRO A 235 7.46 9.64 -13.86
C PRO A 235 6.84 9.91 -15.25
N MET A 236 5.67 10.57 -15.25
CA MET A 236 4.89 10.92 -16.44
C MET A 236 4.80 12.43 -16.49
N SER A 237 5.12 12.99 -17.64
CA SER A 237 4.89 14.37 -17.97
C SER A 237 3.40 14.70 -18.00
N LEU A 238 3.06 15.98 -17.87
CA LEU A 238 1.67 16.44 -17.96
C LEU A 238 1.05 16.14 -19.34
N MET A 239 1.87 16.05 -20.40
CA MET A 239 1.43 15.66 -21.75
C MET A 239 1.04 14.17 -21.79
N GLU A 240 1.87 13.28 -21.26
CA GLU A 240 1.55 11.84 -21.21
C GLU A 240 0.29 11.59 -20.38
N LYS A 241 0.11 12.32 -19.28
CA LYS A 241 -1.14 12.30 -18.50
C LYS A 241 -2.34 12.75 -19.32
N PHE A 242 -2.19 13.80 -20.13
CA PHE A 242 -3.24 14.28 -21.02
C PHE A 242 -3.64 13.23 -22.06
N GLU A 243 -2.66 12.65 -22.77
CA GLU A 243 -2.89 11.62 -23.78
C GLU A 243 -3.58 10.38 -23.18
N LEU A 244 -3.14 9.94 -22.00
CA LEU A 244 -3.76 8.83 -21.28
C LEU A 244 -5.19 9.16 -20.85
N ALA A 245 -5.45 10.38 -20.36
CA ALA A 245 -6.80 10.83 -20.00
C ALA A 245 -7.76 10.81 -21.20
N VAL A 246 -7.29 11.27 -22.36
CA VAL A 246 -8.06 11.28 -23.62
C VAL A 246 -8.34 9.86 -24.10
N LYS A 247 -7.31 9.00 -24.16
CA LYS A 247 -7.44 7.59 -24.57
C LYS A 247 -8.41 6.81 -23.69
N SER A 248 -8.41 7.11 -22.39
CA SER A 248 -9.29 6.51 -21.38
C SER A 248 -10.66 7.20 -21.27
N LYS A 249 -10.92 8.26 -22.05
CA LYS A 249 -12.16 9.07 -22.03
C LYS A 249 -12.49 9.67 -20.65
N LEU A 250 -11.47 9.93 -19.82
CA LEU A 250 -11.61 10.55 -18.50
C LEU A 250 -11.73 12.08 -18.63
N LEU A 251 -12.89 12.56 -19.08
CA LEU A 251 -13.15 13.98 -19.34
C LEU A 251 -12.83 14.90 -18.14
N PRO A 252 -13.11 14.54 -16.88
CA PRO A 252 -12.73 15.39 -15.74
C PRO A 252 -11.21 15.57 -15.60
N ALA A 253 -10.41 14.51 -15.85
CA ALA A 253 -8.96 14.62 -15.88
C ALA A 253 -8.47 15.50 -17.01
N VAL A 254 -9.04 15.36 -18.23
CA VAL A 254 -8.71 16.22 -19.38
C VAL A 254 -8.89 17.69 -19.02
N LYS A 255 -10.03 18.06 -18.42
CA LYS A 255 -10.30 19.44 -17.98
C LYS A 255 -9.26 19.94 -16.98
N GLN A 256 -8.98 19.15 -15.93
CA GLN A 256 -8.04 19.55 -14.88
C GLN A 256 -6.61 19.68 -15.43
N ILE A 257 -6.17 18.77 -16.29
CA ILE A 257 -4.84 18.77 -16.88
C ILE A 257 -4.66 19.97 -17.82
N VAL A 258 -5.64 20.26 -18.69
CA VAL A 258 -5.61 21.45 -19.56
C VAL A 258 -5.54 22.73 -18.72
N PHE A 259 -6.38 22.82 -17.69
CA PHE A 259 -6.40 23.98 -16.80
C PHE A 259 -5.02 24.22 -16.17
N SER A 260 -4.41 23.18 -15.60
CA SER A 260 -3.07 23.25 -15.02
C SER A 260 -2.00 23.56 -16.07
N ALA A 261 -2.05 22.94 -17.25
CA ALA A 261 -1.10 23.19 -18.34
C ALA A 261 -1.09 24.65 -18.79
N VAL A 262 -2.26 25.30 -18.81
CA VAL A 262 -2.39 26.74 -19.12
C VAL A 262 -1.83 27.59 -17.98
N GLN A 263 -2.15 27.28 -16.73
CA GLN A 263 -1.63 28.01 -15.55
C GLN A 263 -0.10 27.99 -15.49
N PHE A 264 0.53 26.86 -15.85
CA PHE A 264 1.99 26.70 -15.86
C PHE A 264 2.66 27.13 -17.17
N GLY A 265 1.91 27.66 -18.14
CA GLY A 265 2.44 28.07 -19.44
C GLY A 265 2.96 26.91 -20.31
N LEU A 266 2.63 25.66 -19.97
CA LEU A 266 2.99 24.47 -20.75
C LEU A 266 2.12 24.34 -21.99
N TRP A 267 0.86 24.78 -21.91
CA TRP A 267 -0.09 24.73 -23.02
C TRP A 267 0.41 25.49 -24.26
N ASP A 268 0.90 26.72 -24.07
CA ASP A 268 1.43 27.54 -25.16
C ASP A 268 2.73 26.94 -25.74
N LYS A 269 3.55 26.28 -24.90
CA LYS A 269 4.75 25.55 -25.36
C LYS A 269 4.37 24.35 -26.25
N TRP A 270 3.35 23.59 -25.87
CA TRP A 270 2.85 22.46 -26.67
C TRP A 270 2.39 22.94 -28.05
N ILE A 271 1.57 23.99 -28.09
CA ILE A 271 1.11 24.59 -29.36
C ILE A 271 2.31 25.09 -30.20
N ALA A 272 3.27 25.77 -29.57
CA ALA A 272 4.47 26.27 -30.25
C ALA A 272 5.35 25.15 -30.83
N SER A 273 5.36 23.96 -30.24
CA SER A 273 6.04 22.78 -30.81
C SER A 273 5.30 22.12 -31.98
N GLY A 274 4.16 22.67 -32.39
CA GLY A 274 3.33 22.13 -33.48
C GLY A 274 2.31 21.07 -33.02
N TRP A 275 2.05 20.96 -31.72
CA TRP A 275 1.02 20.06 -31.20
C TRP A 275 -0.38 20.62 -31.43
N ASP A 276 -1.24 19.84 -32.09
CA ASP A 276 -2.62 20.22 -32.41
C ASP A 276 -3.63 19.48 -31.53
N ALA A 277 -4.16 20.18 -30.52
CA ALA A 277 -5.18 19.66 -29.63
C ALA A 277 -6.46 19.19 -30.35
N GLU A 278 -6.89 19.88 -31.43
CA GLU A 278 -8.12 19.52 -32.14
C GLU A 278 -7.98 18.14 -32.79
N SER A 279 -6.82 17.84 -33.37
CA SER A 279 -6.52 16.52 -33.94
C SER A 279 -6.52 15.39 -32.90
N GLN A 280 -6.10 15.67 -31.67
CA GLN A 280 -5.92 14.66 -30.62
C GLN A 280 -7.23 14.31 -29.90
N VAL A 281 -8.07 15.30 -29.60
CA VAL A 281 -9.32 15.07 -28.84
C VAL A 281 -10.57 15.09 -29.71
N GLY A 282 -10.45 15.54 -30.96
CA GLY A 282 -11.57 15.76 -31.87
C GLY A 282 -12.26 17.11 -31.66
N LYS A 283 -12.83 17.62 -32.75
CA LYS A 283 -13.43 18.95 -32.85
C LYS A 283 -14.48 19.28 -31.79
N GLY A 284 -15.32 18.32 -31.42
CA GLY A 284 -16.37 18.53 -30.40
C GLY A 284 -15.78 18.77 -29.02
N VAL A 285 -14.90 17.89 -28.56
CA VAL A 285 -14.23 18.04 -27.26
C VAL A 285 -13.36 19.30 -27.25
N TYR A 286 -12.67 19.61 -28.34
CA TYR A 286 -11.85 20.81 -28.42
C TYR A 286 -12.67 22.09 -28.23
N ASN A 287 -13.73 22.28 -29.01
CA ASN A 287 -14.53 23.51 -28.97
C ASN A 287 -15.40 23.62 -27.72
N ASP A 288 -16.06 22.53 -27.31
CA ASP A 288 -17.07 22.56 -26.25
C ASP A 288 -16.45 22.42 -24.85
N MET A 289 -15.22 21.90 -24.76
CA MET A 289 -14.55 21.63 -23.49
C MET A 289 -13.21 22.33 -23.36
N ILE A 290 -12.27 22.14 -24.29
CA ILE A 290 -10.91 22.66 -24.13
C ILE A 290 -10.89 24.19 -24.23
N CYS A 291 -11.49 24.78 -25.28
CA CYS A 291 -11.47 26.23 -25.47
C CYS A 291 -12.04 27.01 -24.26
N PRO A 292 -13.21 26.64 -23.70
CA PRO A 292 -13.73 27.27 -22.50
C PRO A 292 -12.79 27.15 -21.29
N ILE A 293 -12.17 25.98 -21.10
CA ILE A 293 -11.26 25.74 -19.96
C ILE A 293 -9.97 26.56 -20.09
N VAL A 294 -9.42 26.69 -21.31
CA VAL A 294 -8.26 27.55 -21.57
C VAL A 294 -8.59 29.01 -21.28
N ALA A 295 -9.75 29.49 -21.72
CA ALA A 295 -10.21 30.84 -21.43
C ALA A 295 -10.40 31.05 -19.92
N GLN A 296 -11.03 30.09 -19.23
CA GLN A 296 -11.24 30.12 -17.79
C GLN A 296 -9.91 30.15 -17.03
N ALA A 297 -8.96 29.27 -17.37
CA ALA A 297 -7.65 29.18 -16.73
C ALA A 297 -6.91 30.53 -16.79
N ARG A 298 -6.88 31.19 -17.94
CA ARG A 298 -6.22 32.51 -18.09
C ARG A 298 -6.79 33.60 -17.19
N SER A 299 -8.03 33.45 -16.72
CA SER A 299 -8.74 34.42 -15.88
C SER A 299 -8.82 34.03 -14.39
N THR A 300 -8.33 32.84 -14.03
CA THR A 300 -8.48 32.27 -12.68
C THR A 300 -7.13 32.22 -11.96
N PRO A 301 -7.06 32.43 -10.64
CA PRO A 301 -5.81 32.32 -9.89
C PRO A 301 -5.17 30.90 -9.96
N PRO A 302 -3.83 30.79 -9.83
CA PRO A 302 -3.10 29.53 -10.02
C PRO A 302 -3.46 28.38 -9.06
N SER A 303 -4.10 28.67 -7.92
CA SER A 303 -4.45 27.69 -6.89
C SER A 303 -5.84 27.06 -7.08
N ALA A 304 -6.55 27.38 -8.16
CA ALA A 304 -7.89 26.84 -8.39
C ALA A 304 -7.84 25.40 -8.92
N ILE A 305 -8.71 24.54 -8.41
CA ILE A 305 -8.90 23.16 -8.85
C ILE A 305 -10.30 23.05 -9.46
N LEU A 306 -10.38 22.59 -10.71
CA LEU A 306 -11.64 22.36 -11.42
C LEU A 306 -12.21 20.97 -11.15
N LEU A 307 -11.39 20.03 -10.70
CA LEU A 307 -11.83 18.69 -10.35
C LEU A 307 -12.64 18.72 -9.06
N VAL A 308 -13.96 18.71 -9.20
CA VAL A 308 -14.91 18.68 -8.07
C VAL A 308 -15.44 17.26 -7.89
N ASN A 309 -15.50 16.79 -6.64
CA ASN A 309 -16.11 15.50 -6.32
C ASN A 309 -17.60 15.54 -6.68
N PRO A 310 -18.08 14.70 -7.61
CA PRO A 310 -19.48 14.73 -8.03
C PRO A 310 -20.43 14.17 -6.96
N LEU A 311 -19.90 13.48 -5.93
CA LEU A 311 -20.71 12.90 -4.87
C LEU A 311 -21.03 13.94 -3.80
N ASN A 312 -22.33 14.17 -3.59
CA ASN A 312 -22.79 14.74 -2.33
C ASN A 312 -22.55 13.73 -1.21
N PRO A 313 -22.09 14.17 -0.02
CA PRO A 313 -21.94 13.27 1.12
C PRO A 313 -23.29 12.63 1.44
N THR A 314 -23.31 11.29 1.49
CA THR A 314 -24.51 10.51 1.82
C THR A 314 -25.05 10.95 3.18
N ASP A 315 -26.32 11.35 3.24
CA ASP A 315 -26.99 11.61 4.51
C ASP A 315 -27.44 10.28 5.13
N PHE A 316 -26.63 9.79 6.07
CA PHE A 316 -26.91 8.53 6.76
C PHE A 316 -27.97 8.66 7.86
N LEU A 317 -28.40 9.87 8.23
CA LEU A 317 -29.37 10.07 9.33
C LEU A 317 -30.81 10.18 8.85
N LYS A 318 -31.02 10.44 7.56
CA LYS A 318 -32.35 10.52 6.98
C LYS A 318 -32.84 9.15 6.51
N PRO A 319 -34.10 8.78 6.81
CA PRO A 319 -34.70 7.58 6.26
C PRO A 319 -34.73 7.67 4.74
N LYS A 320 -34.37 6.55 4.11
CA LYS A 320 -34.49 6.37 2.66
C LYS A 320 -35.66 5.44 2.39
N ASN A 321 -36.54 5.86 1.48
CA ASN A 321 -37.75 5.12 1.11
C ASN A 321 -37.49 4.19 -0.08
N ASP A 322 -36.36 3.46 -0.07
CA ASP A 322 -35.98 2.53 -1.12
C ASP A 322 -35.62 1.16 -0.51
N SER A 323 -35.71 0.10 -1.31
CA SER A 323 -35.37 -1.27 -0.88
C SER A 323 -33.87 -1.53 -0.81
N HIS A 324 -33.04 -0.53 -1.09
CA HIS A 324 -31.59 -0.64 -1.21
C HIS A 324 -30.87 -0.32 0.08
N HIS A 325 -31.56 0.15 1.13
CA HIS A 325 -30.95 0.57 2.39
C HIS A 325 -31.44 -0.27 3.59
N ALA A 326 -30.48 -0.67 4.42
CA ALA A 326 -30.66 -1.25 5.73
C ALA A 326 -30.51 -0.19 6.83
N LYS A 327 -31.07 -0.47 8.01
CA LYS A 327 -31.02 0.41 9.17
C LYS A 327 -30.09 -0.16 10.24
N ILE A 328 -29.07 0.60 10.63
CA ILE A 328 -28.20 0.29 11.77
C ILE A 328 -28.59 1.18 12.95
N LEU A 329 -28.91 0.58 14.08
CA LEU A 329 -29.10 1.26 15.36
C LEU A 329 -27.80 1.24 16.17
N LEU A 330 -27.24 2.42 16.46
CA LEU A 330 -26.18 2.59 17.46
C LEU A 330 -26.72 3.47 18.59
N ARG A 331 -26.89 2.89 19.78
CA ARG A 331 -27.45 3.59 20.96
C ARG A 331 -28.78 4.32 20.64
N GLN A 332 -29.72 3.63 19.99
CA GLN A 332 -31.02 4.17 19.56
C GLN A 332 -30.95 5.23 18.45
N THR A 333 -29.77 5.59 17.95
CA THR A 333 -29.63 6.47 16.79
C THR A 333 -29.65 5.62 15.52
N PRO A 334 -30.59 5.86 14.58
CA PRO A 334 -30.64 5.14 13.32
C PRO A 334 -29.66 5.70 12.28
N PHE A 335 -29.02 4.80 11.54
CA PHE A 335 -28.16 5.09 10.39
C PHE A 335 -28.64 4.26 9.20
N TYR A 336 -28.88 4.90 8.06
CA TYR A 336 -29.41 4.25 6.86
C TYR A 336 -28.28 3.99 5.87
N VAL A 337 -27.94 2.72 5.65
CA VAL A 337 -26.79 2.30 4.84
C VAL A 337 -27.23 1.41 3.69
N ASN A 338 -26.58 1.49 2.53
CA ASN A 338 -26.71 0.57 1.43
C ASN A 338 -26.55 -0.87 1.91
N ARG A 339 -27.59 -1.68 1.68
CA ARG A 339 -27.73 -3.03 2.19
C ARG A 339 -26.67 -3.96 1.61
N GLY A 340 -26.41 -3.88 0.31
CA GLY A 340 -25.40 -4.71 -0.35
C GLY A 340 -23.99 -4.46 0.20
N LEU A 341 -23.60 -3.19 0.36
CA LEU A 341 -22.29 -2.84 0.93
C LEU A 341 -22.16 -3.34 2.38
N PHE A 342 -23.22 -3.18 3.18
CA PHE A 342 -23.24 -3.64 4.56
C PHE A 342 -23.18 -5.18 4.68
N GLN A 343 -23.88 -5.89 3.79
CA GLN A 343 -23.80 -7.34 3.68
C GLN A 343 -22.41 -7.82 3.29
N ALA A 344 -21.76 -7.14 2.34
CA ALA A 344 -20.41 -7.43 1.91
C ALA A 344 -19.35 -7.24 3.01
N LEU A 345 -19.52 -6.24 3.87
CA LEU A 345 -18.65 -6.01 5.04
C LEU A 345 -18.85 -7.07 6.13
N GLY A 346 -20.05 -7.64 6.20
CA GLY A 346 -20.41 -8.69 7.13
C GLY A 346 -21.31 -8.20 8.26
N THR A 347 -22.44 -8.88 8.43
CA THR A 347 -23.49 -8.51 9.41
C THR A 347 -23.55 -9.47 10.60
N LYS A 348 -22.72 -10.52 10.63
CA LYS A 348 -22.78 -11.63 11.61
C LYS A 348 -22.66 -11.20 13.08
N ARG A 349 -22.03 -10.06 13.36
CA ARG A 349 -21.82 -9.54 14.71
C ARG A 349 -22.87 -8.53 15.16
N PHE A 350 -23.81 -8.17 14.28
CA PHE A 350 -24.94 -7.31 14.62
C PHE A 350 -26.09 -8.15 15.17
N CYS A 351 -26.87 -7.60 16.09
CA CYS A 351 -28.13 -8.21 16.49
C CYS A 351 -29.20 -7.85 15.45
N PHE A 352 -29.74 -8.86 14.76
CA PHE A 352 -30.82 -8.67 13.80
C PHE A 352 -32.17 -8.56 14.52
N VAL A 353 -32.94 -7.52 14.19
CA VAL A 353 -34.24 -7.23 14.83
C VAL A 353 -35.43 -7.52 13.90
N GLY A 354 -35.21 -7.55 12.57
CA GLY A 354 -36.25 -7.74 11.54
C GLY A 354 -36.17 -6.65 10.47
N GLU A 355 -36.79 -6.84 9.30
CA GLU A 355 -36.91 -5.80 8.22
C GLU A 355 -35.62 -5.04 7.87
N ASP A 356 -34.49 -5.75 7.67
CA ASP A 356 -33.18 -5.11 7.40
C ASP A 356 -32.72 -4.11 8.50
N GLU A 357 -33.19 -4.31 9.74
CA GLU A 357 -32.80 -3.57 10.94
C GLU A 357 -31.79 -4.35 11.80
N TYR A 358 -30.68 -3.69 12.10
CA TYR A 358 -29.52 -4.24 12.79
C TYR A 358 -29.13 -3.36 13.98
N VAL A 359 -28.82 -3.96 15.12
CA VAL A 359 -28.29 -3.24 16.29
C VAL A 359 -26.79 -3.49 16.38
N ALA A 360 -26.03 -2.39 16.37
CA ALA A 360 -24.59 -2.40 16.50
C ALA A 360 -24.16 -2.65 17.95
N ILE A 361 -23.06 -3.39 18.12
CA ILE A 361 -22.41 -3.57 19.42
C ILE A 361 -21.79 -2.23 19.82
N PHE A 362 -22.02 -1.83 21.08
CA PHE A 362 -21.36 -0.68 21.70
C PHE A 362 -20.60 -1.15 22.94
N SER A 363 -19.34 -1.52 22.74
CA SER A 363 -18.47 -2.03 23.80
C SER A 363 -18.05 -0.95 24.80
N GLY A 364 -17.66 -1.38 26.00
CA GLY A 364 -17.07 -0.48 27.01
C GLY A 364 -15.78 0.19 26.53
N GLU A 365 -15.00 -0.49 25.68
CA GLU A 365 -13.80 0.06 25.04
C GLU A 365 -14.14 1.17 24.06
N MET A 366 -15.15 0.97 23.21
CA MET A 366 -15.63 2.01 22.32
C MET A 366 -16.12 3.24 23.11
N ALA A 367 -16.84 3.02 24.21
CA ALA A 367 -17.30 4.08 25.09
C ALA A 367 -16.14 4.85 25.76
N ARG A 368 -15.04 4.16 26.11
CA ARG A 368 -13.84 4.76 26.68
C ARG A 368 -13.08 5.58 25.64
N ALA A 369 -12.78 5.01 24.47
CA ALA A 369 -12.09 5.71 23.39
C ALA A 369 -12.87 6.94 22.90
N CYS A 370 -14.19 6.85 22.78
CA CYS A 370 -15.04 8.00 22.45
C CYS A 370 -14.89 9.14 23.47
N ARG A 371 -14.81 8.84 24.77
CA ARG A 371 -14.63 9.85 25.83
C ARG A 371 -13.23 10.45 25.79
N GLU A 372 -12.19 9.62 25.67
CA GLU A 372 -10.80 10.05 25.60
C GLU A 372 -10.55 10.96 24.38
N CYS A 373 -11.15 10.64 23.24
CA CYS A 373 -11.05 11.45 22.01
C CYS A 373 -12.07 12.61 21.94
N ASN A 374 -12.93 12.80 22.95
CA ASN A 374 -14.02 13.78 22.95
C ASN A 374 -14.94 13.70 21.71
N VAL A 375 -15.28 12.47 21.29
CA VAL A 375 -16.08 12.15 20.11
C VAL A 375 -17.35 11.43 20.53
N THR A 376 -18.49 11.76 19.91
CA THR A 376 -19.72 10.99 20.12
C THR A 376 -19.71 9.71 19.27
N PRO A 377 -20.22 8.57 19.77
CA PRO A 377 -20.21 7.31 19.02
C PRO A 377 -20.87 7.41 17.64
N GLY A 378 -21.96 8.17 17.53
CA GLY A 378 -22.64 8.41 16.25
C GLY A 378 -21.78 9.17 15.24
N LYS A 379 -20.97 10.14 15.67
CA LYS A 379 -20.03 10.84 14.76
C LYS A 379 -18.89 9.94 14.32
N ALA A 380 -18.39 9.05 15.20
CA ALA A 380 -17.40 8.05 14.82
C ALA A 380 -17.96 7.10 13.75
N LEU A 381 -19.20 6.60 13.94
CA LEU A 381 -19.85 5.76 12.95
C LEU A 381 -20.08 6.51 11.62
N LEU A 382 -20.51 7.77 11.63
CA LEU A 382 -20.63 8.57 10.40
C LEU A 382 -19.31 8.70 9.65
N ALA A 383 -18.21 8.98 10.36
CA ALA A 383 -16.90 9.08 9.75
C ALA A 383 -16.48 7.75 9.10
N LEU A 384 -16.72 6.62 9.78
CA LEU A 384 -16.50 5.29 9.23
C LEU A 384 -17.36 5.03 7.98
N LEU A 385 -18.64 5.37 8.02
CA LEU A 385 -19.54 5.16 6.87
C LEU A 385 -19.11 6.01 5.66
N HIS A 386 -18.72 7.27 5.85
CA HIS A 386 -18.20 8.10 4.75
C HIS A 386 -16.87 7.59 4.18
N PHE A 387 -16.05 6.94 5.01
CA PHE A 387 -14.81 6.30 4.61
C PHE A 387 -15.05 5.03 3.77
N LEU A 388 -16.03 4.21 4.16
CA LEU A 388 -16.38 2.95 3.48
C LEU A 388 -17.14 3.16 2.17
N TYR A 389 -17.83 4.29 2.01
CA TYR A 389 -18.56 4.62 0.80
C TYR A 389 -17.64 5.11 -0.32
N PRO A 390 -18.06 5.04 -1.60
CA PRO A 390 -17.25 5.49 -2.75
C PRO A 390 -16.74 6.93 -2.67
N SER A 391 -17.30 7.75 -1.78
CA SER A 391 -16.77 9.07 -1.44
C SER A 391 -15.37 9.05 -0.83
N HIS A 392 -14.93 7.91 -0.27
CA HIS A 392 -13.64 7.67 0.39
C HIS A 392 -13.15 8.86 1.22
N THR A 393 -14.03 9.38 2.08
CA THR A 393 -13.67 10.53 2.92
C THR A 393 -12.72 10.03 4.00
N ARG A 394 -11.55 10.68 4.14
CA ARG A 394 -10.60 10.34 5.20
C ARG A 394 -11.27 10.46 6.57
N VAL A 395 -11.03 9.46 7.41
CA VAL A 395 -11.46 9.53 8.81
C VAL A 395 -10.56 10.54 9.51
N PRO A 396 -11.11 11.56 10.20
CA PRO A 396 -10.26 12.50 10.92
C PRO A 396 -9.52 11.76 12.04
N PHE A 397 -8.25 12.10 12.29
CA PHE A 397 -7.36 11.36 13.20
C PHE A 397 -7.97 11.08 14.58
N SER A 398 -8.68 12.06 15.16
CA SER A 398 -9.34 11.92 16.47
C SER A 398 -10.43 10.84 16.51
N TYR A 399 -10.91 10.37 15.37
CA TYR A 399 -11.95 9.36 15.24
C TYR A 399 -11.39 7.97 14.96
N ILE A 400 -10.14 7.86 14.50
CA ILE A 400 -9.55 6.60 14.01
C ILE A 400 -9.58 5.52 15.10
N LYS A 401 -9.11 5.82 16.32
CA LYS A 401 -9.10 4.83 17.43
C LYS A 401 -10.50 4.30 17.75
N PRO A 402 -11.52 5.14 18.04
CA PRO A 402 -12.90 4.67 18.18
C PRO A 402 -13.39 3.84 16.99
N VAL A 403 -13.09 4.27 15.77
CA VAL A 403 -13.54 3.58 14.56
C VAL A 403 -12.89 2.20 14.42
N ILE A 404 -11.60 2.05 14.71
CA ILE A 404 -10.89 0.77 14.72
C ILE A 404 -11.54 -0.20 15.73
N ILE A 405 -11.88 0.28 16.94
CA ILE A 405 -12.56 -0.53 17.94
C ILE A 405 -13.92 -1.01 17.43
N PHE A 406 -14.68 -0.11 16.79
CA PHE A 406 -15.96 -0.49 16.19
C PHE A 406 -15.78 -1.57 15.11
N CYS A 407 -14.81 -1.41 14.22
CA CYS A 407 -14.51 -2.41 13.20
C CYS A 407 -14.07 -3.75 13.84
N PHE A 408 -13.29 -3.72 14.91
CA PHE A 408 -12.87 -4.92 15.64
C PHE A 408 -14.06 -5.66 16.26
N ASP A 409 -14.96 -4.94 16.94
CA ASP A 409 -16.15 -5.50 17.58
C ASP A 409 -17.06 -6.24 16.56
N HIS A 410 -17.09 -5.74 15.31
CA HIS A 410 -17.90 -6.27 14.21
C HIS A 410 -17.14 -7.16 13.23
N ASN A 411 -15.85 -7.46 13.49
CA ASN A 411 -14.98 -8.25 12.63
C ASN A 411 -14.81 -7.71 11.20
N TRP A 412 -14.79 -6.39 11.05
CA TRP A 412 -14.54 -5.69 9.79
C TRP A 412 -13.03 -5.50 9.56
N GLN A 413 -12.32 -6.62 9.43
CA GLN A 413 -10.85 -6.66 9.35
C GLN A 413 -10.29 -5.81 8.21
N HIS A 414 -10.95 -5.80 7.05
CA HIS A 414 -10.53 -4.99 5.90
C HIS A 414 -10.51 -3.49 6.23
N ALA A 415 -11.58 -2.99 6.85
CA ALA A 415 -11.65 -1.58 7.25
C ALA A 415 -10.58 -1.25 8.30
N MET A 416 -10.34 -2.16 9.25
CA MET A 416 -9.29 -2.00 10.25
C MET A 416 -7.90 -1.86 9.62
N GLN A 417 -7.55 -2.75 8.68
CA GLN A 417 -6.23 -2.71 8.02
C GLN A 417 -5.99 -1.40 7.28
N GLN A 418 -7.01 -0.82 6.63
CA GLN A 418 -6.88 0.47 5.96
C GLN A 418 -6.71 1.63 6.97
N LEU A 419 -7.52 1.64 8.04
CA LEU A 419 -7.45 2.67 9.08
C LEU A 419 -6.16 2.59 9.92
N GLU A 420 -5.60 1.39 10.05
CA GLU A 420 -4.31 1.16 10.67
C GLU A 420 -3.20 1.92 9.93
N GLN A 421 -3.24 1.95 8.59
CA GLN A 421 -2.27 2.71 7.79
C GLN A 421 -2.34 4.22 8.06
N ASP A 422 -3.55 4.76 8.22
CA ASP A 422 -3.70 6.16 8.62
C ASP A 422 -3.15 6.40 10.03
N LEU A 423 -3.39 5.47 10.97
CA LEU A 423 -2.90 5.57 12.35
C LEU A 423 -1.37 5.52 12.46
N LEU A 424 -0.67 4.83 11.53
CA LEU A 424 0.79 4.77 11.47
C LEU A 424 1.48 6.14 11.33
N LEU A 425 0.74 7.13 10.82
CA LEU A 425 1.20 8.52 10.67
C LEU A 425 1.24 9.26 12.02
N GLU A 426 0.52 8.79 13.04
CA GLU A 426 0.50 9.40 14.37
C GLU A 426 1.77 9.02 15.17
N MET A 427 2.71 9.94 15.27
CA MET A 427 3.91 9.75 16.11
C MET A 427 3.59 9.96 17.59
N PRO A 428 4.05 9.06 18.48
CA PRO A 428 3.92 9.26 19.92
C PRO A 428 4.78 10.46 20.36
N LYS A 429 4.26 11.26 21.29
CA LYS A 429 4.91 12.51 21.74
C LYS A 429 5.74 12.33 23.00
N ASN A 430 5.43 11.32 23.81
CA ASN A 430 6.06 11.01 25.09
C ASN A 430 5.95 9.50 25.38
N GLU A 431 6.65 9.04 26.44
CA GLU A 431 6.66 7.63 26.87
C GLU A 431 5.25 7.08 27.10
N ASP A 432 4.37 7.87 27.73
CA ASP A 432 2.99 7.45 28.02
C ASP A 432 2.19 7.21 26.73
N ASP A 433 2.28 8.12 25.76
CA ASP A 433 1.64 7.98 24.46
C ASP A 433 2.16 6.75 23.71
N TYR A 434 3.47 6.49 23.77
CA TYR A 434 4.08 5.31 23.15
C TYR A 434 3.60 4.01 23.78
N MET A 435 3.55 3.97 25.12
CA MET A 435 3.02 2.84 25.87
C MET A 435 1.55 2.56 25.53
N GLU A 436 0.71 3.60 25.47
CA GLU A 436 -0.71 3.44 25.14
C GLU A 436 -0.90 3.02 23.68
N GLN A 437 -0.07 3.51 22.74
CA GLN A 437 -0.09 3.04 21.35
C GLN A 437 0.30 1.56 21.22
N LEU A 438 1.33 1.11 21.95
CA LEU A 438 1.75 -0.29 21.99
C LEU A 438 0.64 -1.20 22.55
N LYS A 439 0.03 -0.82 23.68
CA LYS A 439 -1.11 -1.54 24.26
C LYS A 439 -2.31 -1.59 23.33
N PHE A 440 -2.60 -0.48 22.65
CA PHE A 440 -3.69 -0.40 21.70
C PHE A 440 -3.46 -1.36 20.53
N ALA A 441 -2.26 -1.34 19.95
CA ALA A 441 -1.89 -2.24 18.86
C ALA A 441 -1.94 -3.72 19.29
N GLU A 442 -1.46 -4.06 20.48
CA GLU A 442 -1.50 -5.43 21.02
C GLU A 442 -2.95 -5.90 21.23
N LYS A 443 -3.78 -5.07 21.87
CA LYS A 443 -5.16 -5.40 22.21
C LYS A 443 -6.06 -5.61 20.99
N PHE A 444 -5.91 -4.78 19.97
CA PHE A 444 -6.73 -4.82 18.75
C PHE A 444 -6.04 -5.52 17.58
N GLN A 445 -4.92 -6.21 17.82
CA GLN A 445 -4.20 -7.03 16.84
C GLN A 445 -3.77 -6.23 15.59
N LEU A 446 -3.31 -5.00 15.81
CA LEU A 446 -2.82 -4.10 14.75
C LEU A 446 -1.34 -4.42 14.45
N ASN A 447 -1.13 -5.46 13.66
CA ASN A 447 0.20 -6.02 13.41
C ASN A 447 1.14 -5.06 12.67
N ASN A 448 0.64 -4.25 11.74
CA ASN A 448 1.47 -3.28 11.03
C ASN A 448 1.85 -2.10 11.93
N MET A 449 0.91 -1.63 12.77
CA MET A 449 1.17 -0.65 13.81
C MET A 449 2.24 -1.15 14.79
N MET A 450 2.11 -2.39 15.23
CA MET A 450 3.09 -3.01 16.12
C MET A 450 4.49 -3.06 15.50
N ARG A 451 4.60 -3.56 14.26
CA ARG A 451 5.89 -3.62 13.53
C ARG A 451 6.52 -2.25 13.37
N ALA A 452 5.73 -1.25 13.00
CA ALA A 452 6.22 0.11 12.83
C ALA A 452 6.70 0.73 14.15
N LEU A 453 5.96 0.55 15.25
CA LEU A 453 6.33 1.07 16.57
C LEU A 453 7.60 0.38 17.12
N LEU A 454 7.73 -0.92 16.91
CA LEU A 454 8.92 -1.69 17.25
C LEU A 454 10.12 -1.29 16.40
N GLN A 455 9.93 -1.04 15.10
CA GLN A 455 11.01 -0.60 14.23
C GLN A 455 11.49 0.81 14.59
N LYS A 456 10.55 1.72 14.90
CA LYS A 456 10.85 3.08 15.34
C LYS A 456 11.63 3.09 16.66
N ALA A 457 11.47 2.07 17.52
CA ALA A 457 12.25 1.91 18.75
C ALA A 457 13.76 1.72 18.50
N GLU A 458 14.17 1.25 17.31
CA GLU A 458 15.60 1.13 16.95
C GLU A 458 16.22 2.44 16.46
N GLY A 459 15.41 3.51 16.33
CA GLY A 459 15.84 4.78 15.77
C GLY A 459 15.11 5.95 16.40
N SER A 460 14.09 6.45 15.73
CA SER A 460 13.38 7.69 16.09
C SER A 460 12.80 7.74 17.50
N LEU A 461 12.42 6.58 18.06
CA LEU A 461 11.80 6.44 19.37
C LEU A 461 12.74 5.72 20.35
N PHE A 462 14.04 5.64 20.06
CA PHE A 462 14.99 4.86 20.87
C PHE A 462 15.04 5.31 22.33
N GLU A 463 15.21 6.60 22.60
CA GLU A 463 15.26 7.10 23.98
C GLU A 463 13.93 6.86 24.71
N MET A 464 12.80 7.06 24.05
CA MET A 464 11.47 6.83 24.61
C MET A 464 11.22 5.34 24.92
N ALA A 465 11.65 4.44 24.03
CA ALA A 465 11.55 3.00 24.24
C ALA A 465 12.47 2.52 25.38
N LYS A 466 13.65 3.14 25.52
CA LYS A 466 14.60 2.87 26.61
C LYS A 466 14.09 3.37 27.96
N GLU A 467 13.50 4.56 28.01
CA GLU A 467 12.80 5.10 29.19
C GLU A 467 11.66 4.15 29.61
N LEU A 468 10.82 3.76 28.64
CA LEU A 468 9.74 2.81 28.89
C LEU A 468 10.26 1.48 29.45
N GLN A 469 11.34 0.92 28.90
CA GLN A 469 11.95 -0.33 29.40
C GLN A 469 12.41 -0.24 30.86
N GLN A 470 12.87 0.93 31.27
CA GLN A 470 13.33 1.21 32.64
C GLN A 470 12.16 1.51 33.60
N SER A 471 11.00 1.86 33.06
CA SER A 471 9.79 2.12 33.85
C SER A 471 9.22 0.83 34.47
N GLY A 472 8.51 0.98 35.60
CA GLY A 472 7.71 -0.11 36.16
C GLY A 472 6.55 -0.55 35.25
N ARG A 473 6.09 0.35 34.37
CA ARG A 473 4.95 0.16 33.46
C ARG A 473 5.28 -0.79 32.33
N PHE A 474 6.54 -0.99 31.98
CA PHE A 474 6.96 -1.96 30.96
C PHE A 474 6.36 -3.34 31.17
N ASN A 475 6.22 -3.76 32.44
CA ASN A 475 5.66 -5.06 32.82
C ASN A 475 4.16 -5.22 32.54
N GLU A 476 3.46 -4.14 32.20
CA GLU A 476 2.06 -4.16 31.77
C GLU A 476 1.91 -4.64 30.32
N LEU A 477 2.99 -4.61 29.51
CA LEU A 477 2.98 -5.16 28.14
C LEU A 477 3.04 -6.69 28.17
N GLY A 478 2.42 -7.32 27.16
CA GLY A 478 2.55 -8.75 26.94
C GLY A 478 4.01 -9.21 26.87
N ARG A 479 4.25 -10.45 27.32
CA ARG A 479 5.61 -11.03 27.39
C ARG A 479 6.34 -10.98 26.04
N GLU A 480 5.61 -11.26 24.98
CA GLU A 480 6.13 -11.32 23.62
C GLU A 480 6.56 -9.91 23.18
N LEU A 481 5.71 -8.91 23.39
CA LEU A 481 6.00 -7.55 23.01
C LEU A 481 7.20 -6.98 23.77
N ARG A 482 7.32 -7.31 25.06
CA ARG A 482 8.51 -6.96 25.85
C ARG A 482 9.78 -7.60 25.30
N THR A 483 9.69 -8.82 24.77
CA THR A 483 10.84 -9.53 24.20
C THR A 483 11.24 -8.88 22.88
N ALA A 484 10.26 -8.60 22.01
CA ALA A 484 10.49 -7.91 20.75
C ALA A 484 11.08 -6.51 20.96
N LEU A 485 10.58 -5.72 21.92
CA LEU A 485 11.13 -4.38 22.18
C LEU A 485 12.58 -4.44 22.68
N ARG A 486 12.92 -5.42 23.54
CA ARG A 486 14.30 -5.63 24.00
C ARG A 486 15.24 -6.04 22.87
N ASP A 487 14.78 -6.92 21.99
CA ASP A 487 15.54 -7.30 20.79
C ASP A 487 15.84 -6.05 19.96
N LYS A 488 14.82 -5.25 19.65
CA LYS A 488 14.94 -4.01 18.87
C LYS A 488 15.94 -3.02 19.48
N LEU A 489 15.88 -2.78 20.78
CA LEU A 489 16.83 -1.88 21.47
C LEU A 489 18.29 -2.36 21.42
N THR A 490 18.55 -3.61 21.06
CA THR A 490 19.91 -4.19 21.02
C THR A 490 20.38 -4.63 19.62
N ALA A 491 19.47 -4.76 18.65
CA ALA A 491 19.76 -5.38 17.37
C ALA A 491 20.60 -4.51 16.41
N GLY A 492 20.64 -3.19 16.58
CA GLY A 492 21.45 -2.29 15.75
C GLY A 492 21.02 -2.26 14.27
N TRP A 493 19.73 -2.45 13.99
CA TRP A 493 19.16 -2.42 12.64
C TRP A 493 18.78 -1.04 12.12
N GLY A 494 18.81 -0.03 12.98
CA GLY A 494 18.55 1.37 12.62
C GLY A 494 19.42 1.86 11.46
N LEU A 495 18.79 2.51 10.49
CA LEU A 495 19.48 3.42 9.57
C LEU A 495 19.88 4.66 10.40
N THR A 496 21.03 5.29 10.14
CA THR A 496 21.61 6.33 11.02
C THR A 496 20.62 7.45 11.42
N GLU A 497 20.88 8.06 12.58
CA GLU A 497 19.96 8.91 13.39
C GLU A 497 19.23 10.06 12.66
N ARG A 498 19.69 10.50 11.47
CA ARG A 498 19.08 11.64 10.77
C ARG A 498 17.88 11.29 9.88
N GLU A 499 17.69 10.03 9.49
CA GLU A 499 16.66 9.64 8.50
C GLU A 499 15.58 8.67 9.04
N CYS A 500 15.72 8.20 10.29
CA CYS A 500 14.86 7.16 10.86
C CYS A 500 13.39 7.54 11.05
N ASN A 501 13.08 8.84 11.18
CA ASN A 501 11.70 9.33 11.39
C ASN A 501 10.74 8.99 10.25
N ARG A 502 11.26 8.53 9.09
CA ARG A 502 10.46 8.28 7.89
C ARG A 502 10.63 6.89 7.30
N LEU A 503 11.26 5.89 7.93
CA LEU A 503 11.47 4.59 7.23
C LEU A 503 10.17 3.90 6.76
N SER A 504 9.08 4.03 7.52
CA SER A 504 7.75 3.53 7.13
C SER A 504 7.00 4.46 6.16
N ALA A 505 7.49 5.67 5.95
CA ALA A 505 6.90 6.71 5.07
C ALA A 505 7.87 7.15 3.96
N ARG A 506 9.01 6.46 3.83
CA ARG A 506 10.06 6.70 2.85
C ARG A 506 9.56 6.08 1.56
N LEU A 507 9.74 6.79 0.45
CA LEU A 507 9.48 6.21 -0.87
C LEU A 507 10.34 4.95 -1.00
N PRO A 508 9.72 3.76 -1.10
CA PRO A 508 10.46 2.52 -1.14
C PRO A 508 11.22 2.43 -2.46
N THR A 509 12.36 1.74 -2.42
CA THR A 509 13.12 1.43 -3.64
C THR A 509 12.35 0.39 -4.44
N LEU A 510 11.78 0.83 -5.57
CA LEU A 510 10.99 0.00 -6.50
C LEU A 510 11.88 -0.77 -7.48
N HIS A 511 13.05 -0.22 -7.80
CA HIS A 511 14.02 -0.79 -8.73
C HIS A 511 15.42 -0.52 -8.19
N LEU A 512 16.25 -1.57 -8.11
CA LEU A 512 17.66 -1.44 -7.81
C LEU A 512 18.45 -2.12 -8.93
N HIS A 513 19.35 -1.36 -9.56
CA HIS A 513 20.39 -1.87 -10.44
C HIS A 513 21.74 -1.40 -9.90
N ARG A 514 22.36 -2.20 -9.03
CA ARG A 514 23.68 -1.90 -8.46
C ARG A 514 24.74 -2.64 -9.24
N ILE A 515 25.77 -1.89 -9.61
CA ILE A 515 26.98 -2.35 -10.25
C ILE A 515 28.07 -2.30 -9.16
N GLY A 516 28.39 -3.44 -8.53
CA GLY A 516 29.36 -3.46 -7.41
C GLY A 516 30.81 -3.41 -7.88
N ASP A 517 31.45 -2.24 -7.88
CA ASP A 517 32.91 -2.10 -8.04
C ASP A 517 33.57 -1.98 -6.66
N ALA A 518 34.22 -3.06 -6.20
CA ALA A 518 35.06 -3.16 -4.99
C ALA A 518 34.40 -2.82 -3.63
N LEU A 519 34.99 -3.35 -2.56
CA LEU A 519 34.64 -3.03 -1.17
C LEU A 519 34.97 -1.56 -0.88
N PRO A 520 34.05 -0.76 -0.28
CA PRO A 520 34.42 0.56 0.20
C PRO A 520 35.46 0.44 1.33
N GLU A 521 36.54 1.23 1.24
CA GLU A 521 37.56 1.32 2.29
C GLU A 521 36.95 1.97 3.55
N HIS A 522 37.44 1.54 4.72
CA HIS A 522 36.96 2.01 6.02
C HIS A 522 36.97 3.55 6.09
N GLY A 523 35.78 4.15 6.25
CA GLY A 523 35.64 5.53 6.69
C GLY A 523 35.11 6.52 5.67
N ASP A 524 34.95 6.14 4.40
CA ASP A 524 34.29 7.02 3.42
C ASP A 524 32.77 6.83 3.48
N ALA A 525 32.07 7.96 3.59
CA ALA A 525 30.63 8.05 3.80
C ALA A 525 29.88 7.12 2.84
N GLU A 526 29.18 6.15 3.42
CA GLU A 526 28.27 5.24 2.76
C GLU A 526 27.29 6.03 1.88
N MET A 527 27.59 6.06 0.58
CA MET A 527 26.80 6.75 -0.43
C MET A 527 25.46 6.02 -0.60
N THR A 528 24.44 6.46 0.14
CA THR A 528 23.04 6.21 -0.21
C THR A 528 22.74 6.88 -1.55
N LEU A 529 21.70 6.42 -2.26
CA LEU A 529 21.25 6.88 -3.57
C LEU A 529 21.11 8.41 -3.76
N GLN A 530 21.16 9.21 -2.68
CA GLN A 530 21.09 10.67 -2.70
C GLN A 530 22.44 11.40 -2.74
N SER A 531 23.55 10.67 -2.75
CA SER A 531 24.88 11.25 -3.05
C SER A 531 25.17 11.38 -4.55
N VAL A 532 24.25 10.87 -5.39
CA VAL A 532 24.26 11.08 -6.84
C VAL A 532 23.47 12.34 -7.14
N ASP A 533 24.12 13.28 -7.83
CA ASP A 533 23.58 14.59 -8.23
C ASP A 533 22.17 14.44 -8.86
N SER A 534 21.16 15.07 -8.27
CA SER A 534 19.74 14.82 -8.58
C SER A 534 19.37 15.14 -10.03
N ASP A 535 20.09 16.07 -10.65
CA ASP A 535 19.88 16.49 -12.04
C ASP A 535 20.19 15.38 -13.06
N VAL A 536 21.04 14.41 -12.70
CA VAL A 536 21.44 13.30 -13.58
C VAL A 536 20.40 12.18 -13.61
N VAL A 537 19.62 12.01 -12.53
CA VAL A 537 18.69 10.88 -12.36
C VAL A 537 17.22 11.30 -12.53
N TYR A 538 16.85 12.51 -12.10
CA TYR A 538 15.44 12.92 -12.01
C TYR A 538 15.04 14.06 -12.95
N GLY A 539 15.98 14.60 -13.73
CA GLY A 539 15.75 15.81 -14.53
C GLY A 539 15.66 17.07 -13.65
N SER A 540 15.59 18.24 -14.30
CA SER A 540 15.75 19.51 -13.59
C SER A 540 14.67 19.76 -12.54
N VAL A 541 15.06 20.42 -11.45
CA VAL A 541 14.22 20.84 -10.30
C VAL A 541 12.91 21.54 -10.70
N VAL A 542 12.85 22.15 -11.89
CA VAL A 542 11.63 22.81 -12.42
C VAL A 542 10.50 21.80 -12.69
N GLU A 543 10.81 20.55 -13.01
CA GLU A 543 9.81 19.49 -13.25
C GLU A 543 9.34 18.83 -11.95
N MET A 544 10.22 18.75 -10.93
CA MET A 544 9.87 18.21 -9.60
C MET A 544 9.08 19.19 -8.72
N ALA A 545 9.21 20.50 -8.93
CA ALA A 545 8.47 21.52 -8.19
C ALA A 545 6.93 21.42 -8.38
N CYS A 546 6.46 20.67 -9.38
CA CYS A 546 5.03 20.37 -9.54
C CYS A 546 4.48 19.37 -8.50
N ALA A 547 5.35 18.61 -7.81
CA ALA A 547 4.95 17.57 -6.86
C ALA A 547 4.96 18.02 -5.38
N GLU A 548 5.73 19.04 -5.01
CA GLU A 548 5.88 19.48 -3.60
C GLU A 548 5.04 20.72 -3.23
N ALA A 549 4.19 21.20 -4.13
CA ALA A 549 3.33 22.36 -3.88
C ALA A 549 1.86 21.99 -3.62
N TYR A 550 1.53 20.81 -3.05
CA TYR A 550 0.18 20.48 -2.54
C TYR A 550 0.18 19.49 -1.38
#